data_AF-A0AAD5U3D2-F1
#
_entry.id   AF-A0AAD5U3D2-F1
#
_cell.length_a   1.000
_cell.length_b   1.000
_cell.length_c   1.000
_cell.angle_alpha   90.00
_cell.angle_beta   90.00
_cell.angle_gamma   90.00
#
_symmetry.space_group_name_H-M   'P 1'
#
loop_
_entity.id
_entity.type
_entity.pdbx_description
1 polymer ?
#
loop_
_entity_poly.entity_id
_entity_poly.type
_entity_poly.pdbx_seq_one_letter_code
_entity_poly.pdbx_strand_id
1 'polypeptide(L)'
;MTDEFQTNRFRSYSIIILDEAHERTLRTDVLFGLIKNVLVERDDFRLVIMSATIDADLFSNYYKNSKVLYVAGRQYPVKIFHSIKQQEDHLDATLITILQIHKEEQKGDILVFLTGQEEIENCEKILKDTVKFLPAECDTLLIRPIYAALSNENQQKVFEKTPDGCRKVVLSTNIAETSITIPGIKYVIDCGLVKVRNFNSRIGLETLATEPISQASAGQRTGRAGREGPGVCYRLYTEEAYEKLEVSQSPEIKRCNLTSVLLLLKASGVEDIFNFDFIEKPAKSNIISALEQLFALGALDENGELTEEGKLMSVFPVEAQFAKVLIKSKEYACSNEVISILSCLSVDTLFNFPNDKKEEVTLALKKFNNYEGDHLTFLNIIKEFQSQKNGFDWCKENYIKFRSIKQALVSILTTFLFQPYYVHQDVQKQLIDLCAQNNIPVTSTSKNENILKCFLSGFFQNVALKQTDGSYKSLVNNQVVHIHPSSGLFLKGADCIMFNELVHTKRKYMRNCSILQKDWLYEIGGHYLSRNSI
;
A
#
# COMPACT_ATOMS: atom_id res chain seq x y z
N MET A 1 4.35 19.47 2.43
CA MET A 1 3.43 19.83 1.33
C MET A 1 2.43 20.89 1.79
N THR A 2 1.66 20.64 2.85
CA THR A 2 0.68 21.59 3.41
C THR A 2 1.30 22.94 3.80
N ASP A 3 2.35 22.93 4.62
CA ASP A 3 3.06 24.15 5.04
C ASP A 3 3.73 24.89 3.88
N GLU A 4 4.26 24.16 2.90
CA GLU A 4 4.89 24.78 1.73
C GLU A 4 3.87 25.41 0.79
N PHE A 5 2.68 24.82 0.65
CA PHE A 5 1.61 25.39 -0.16
C PHE A 5 0.95 26.58 0.54
N GLN A 6 0.53 26.43 1.80
CA GLN A 6 -0.17 27.49 2.53
C GLN A 6 0.74 28.67 2.86
N THR A 7 1.90 28.40 3.46
CA THR A 7 2.74 29.45 4.04
C THR A 7 3.66 30.04 2.99
N ASN A 8 4.13 29.22 2.05
CA ASN A 8 5.18 29.62 1.11
C ASN A 8 4.78 29.57 -0.35
N ARG A 9 3.61 29.06 -0.77
CA ARG A 9 3.26 28.86 -2.20
C ARG A 9 4.42 28.26 -3.01
N PHE A 10 5.10 27.26 -2.44
CA PHE A 10 6.33 26.64 -2.95
C PHE A 10 7.51 27.60 -3.22
N ARG A 11 7.63 28.75 -2.53
CA ARG A 11 8.70 29.75 -2.72
C ARG A 11 10.11 29.21 -2.56
N SER A 12 10.29 28.11 -1.82
CA SER A 12 11.56 27.40 -1.71
C SER A 12 12.03 26.78 -3.04
N TYR A 13 11.14 26.68 -4.03
CA TYR A 13 11.39 26.05 -5.32
C TYR A 13 11.14 27.03 -6.47
N SER A 14 12.08 27.07 -7.40
CA SER A 14 11.92 27.71 -8.71
C SER A 14 11.36 26.73 -9.76
N ILE A 15 11.66 25.43 -9.62
CA ILE A 15 11.23 24.37 -10.53
C ILE A 15 10.77 23.16 -9.72
N ILE A 16 9.60 22.62 -10.06
CA ILE A 16 9.15 21.29 -9.59
C ILE A 16 9.09 20.34 -10.79
N ILE A 17 9.63 19.14 -10.60
CA ILE A 17 9.55 18.04 -11.56
C ILE A 17 8.65 16.95 -10.95
N LEU A 18 7.55 16.64 -11.63
CA LEU A 18 6.65 15.55 -11.28
C LEU A 18 6.92 14.38 -12.21
N ASP A 19 7.63 13.38 -11.69
CA ASP A 19 7.99 12.17 -12.43
C ASP A 19 6.91 11.09 -12.30
N GLU A 20 6.91 10.13 -13.23
CA GLU A 20 5.99 9.00 -13.27
C GLU A 20 4.49 9.42 -13.23
N ALA A 21 4.16 10.56 -13.85
CA ALA A 21 2.83 11.17 -13.79
C ALA A 21 1.69 10.26 -14.31
N HIS A 22 2.02 9.24 -15.11
CA HIS A 22 1.07 8.26 -15.61
C HIS A 22 0.58 7.26 -14.55
N GLU A 23 1.27 7.13 -13.41
CA GLU A 23 0.75 6.31 -12.30
C GLU A 23 -0.51 6.92 -11.68
N ARG A 24 -0.74 8.23 -11.90
CA ARG A 24 -1.95 8.96 -11.46
C ARG A 24 -2.32 8.65 -10.00
N THR A 25 -1.30 8.66 -9.15
CA THR A 25 -1.45 8.43 -7.72
C THR A 25 -2.22 9.58 -7.08
N LEU A 26 -2.93 9.29 -6.00
CA LEU A 26 -3.82 10.25 -5.36
C LEU A 26 -3.10 11.54 -4.95
N ARG A 27 -1.87 11.42 -4.41
CA ARG A 27 -1.05 12.58 -4.00
C ARG A 27 -0.60 13.43 -5.19
N THR A 28 -0.25 12.80 -6.31
CA THR A 28 0.20 13.50 -7.52
C THR A 28 -0.96 14.27 -8.16
N ASP A 29 -2.16 13.67 -8.18
CA ASP A 29 -3.38 14.33 -8.69
C ASP A 29 -3.77 15.57 -7.89
N VAL A 30 -3.67 15.50 -6.56
CA VAL A 30 -3.87 16.66 -5.68
C VAL A 30 -2.84 17.74 -5.96
N LEU A 31 -1.57 17.33 -6.09
CA LEU A 31 -0.47 18.27 -6.34
C LEU A 31 -0.61 18.99 -7.68
N PHE A 32 -1.12 18.32 -8.73
CA PHE A 32 -1.42 18.99 -10.00
C PHE A 32 -2.41 20.14 -9.82
N GLY A 33 -3.53 19.91 -9.13
CA GLY A 33 -4.52 20.96 -8.87
C GLY A 33 -3.96 22.12 -8.04
N LEU A 34 -3.19 21.82 -7.00
CA LEU A 34 -2.57 22.85 -6.16
C LEU A 34 -1.54 23.68 -6.94
N ILE A 35 -0.65 23.03 -7.70
CA ILE A 35 0.39 23.72 -8.48
C ILE A 35 -0.20 24.59 -9.58
N LYS A 36 -1.32 24.17 -10.20
CA LYS A 36 -1.98 24.96 -11.25
C LYS A 36 -2.32 26.37 -10.79
N ASN A 37 -2.78 26.54 -9.55
CA ASN A 37 -3.03 27.86 -8.96
C ASN A 37 -1.73 28.64 -8.74
N VAL A 38 -0.68 27.97 -8.28
CA VAL A 38 0.64 28.60 -8.05
C VAL A 38 1.27 29.07 -9.35
N LEU A 39 1.15 28.32 -10.45
CA LEU A 39 1.64 28.72 -11.77
C LEU A 39 0.96 30.00 -12.30
N VAL A 40 -0.26 30.30 -11.85
CA VAL A 40 -0.95 31.56 -12.19
C VAL A 40 -0.47 32.72 -11.31
N GLU A 41 -0.14 32.44 -10.04
CA GLU A 41 0.33 33.45 -9.08
C GLU A 41 1.82 33.80 -9.25
N ARG A 42 2.64 32.88 -9.79
CA ARG A 42 4.11 32.98 -9.82
C ARG A 42 4.71 32.83 -11.21
N ASP A 43 5.18 33.96 -11.76
CA ASP A 43 5.89 34.00 -13.05
C ASP A 43 7.32 33.42 -12.99
N ASP A 44 7.91 33.31 -11.80
CA ASP A 44 9.25 32.76 -11.56
C ASP A 44 9.26 31.23 -11.45
N PHE A 45 8.07 30.62 -11.35
CA PHE A 45 7.90 29.20 -11.07
C PHE A 45 7.73 28.38 -12.36
N ARG A 46 8.32 27.19 -12.40
CA ARG A 46 8.21 26.27 -13.54
C ARG A 46 7.80 24.88 -13.07
N LEU A 47 6.96 24.23 -13.86
CA LEU A 47 6.54 22.86 -13.68
C LEU A 47 7.01 22.02 -14.87
N VAL A 48 7.63 20.88 -14.58
CA VAL A 48 7.93 19.83 -15.56
C VAL A 48 7.16 18.58 -15.16
N ILE A 49 6.37 18.03 -16.09
CA ILE A 49 5.64 16.79 -15.87
C ILE A 49 6.28 15.74 -16.78
N MET A 50 6.79 14.67 -16.19
CA MET A 50 7.39 13.55 -16.89
C MET A 50 6.43 12.36 -16.85
N SER A 51 6.19 11.77 -18.02
CA SER A 51 5.31 10.61 -18.19
C SER A 51 5.91 9.66 -19.22
N ALA A 52 5.80 8.36 -18.96
CA ALA A 52 6.22 7.32 -19.90
C ALA A 52 5.12 6.95 -20.91
N THR A 53 3.88 7.43 -20.73
CA THR A 53 2.74 7.12 -21.60
C THR A 53 2.45 8.27 -22.57
N ILE A 54 1.73 7.94 -23.66
CA ILE A 54 1.35 8.87 -24.73
C ILE A 54 0.27 9.87 -24.28
N ASP A 55 -0.25 9.77 -23.06
CA ASP A 55 -1.31 10.66 -22.54
C ASP A 55 -0.81 12.06 -22.15
N ALA A 56 0.21 12.55 -22.85
CA ALA A 56 0.73 13.91 -22.72
C ALA A 56 -0.32 14.96 -23.10
N ASP A 57 -1.29 14.61 -23.94
CA ASP A 57 -2.40 15.48 -24.35
C ASP A 57 -3.31 15.81 -23.18
N LEU A 58 -3.63 14.85 -22.30
CA LEU A 58 -4.42 15.11 -21.09
C LEU A 58 -3.74 16.18 -20.21
N PHE A 59 -2.45 16.01 -19.93
CA PHE A 59 -1.69 16.96 -19.13
C PHE A 59 -1.52 18.32 -19.84
N SER A 60 -1.23 18.30 -21.14
CA SER A 60 -1.09 19.52 -21.94
C SER A 60 -2.38 20.34 -21.92
N ASN A 61 -3.52 19.71 -22.22
CA ASN A 61 -4.84 20.33 -22.21
C ASN A 61 -5.18 20.88 -20.81
N TYR A 62 -4.91 20.10 -19.76
CA TYR A 62 -5.16 20.53 -18.39
C TYR A 62 -4.32 21.75 -17.98
N TYR A 63 -3.09 21.88 -18.47
CA TYR A 63 -2.20 23.05 -18.28
C TYR A 63 -2.19 24.00 -19.49
N LYS A 64 -3.35 24.39 -20.00
CA LYS A 64 -3.52 25.44 -21.03
C LYS A 64 -2.72 25.17 -22.33
N ASN A 65 -2.77 23.94 -22.83
CA ASN A 65 -2.05 23.47 -24.03
C ASN A 65 -0.53 23.68 -23.93
N SER A 66 0.03 23.31 -22.78
CA SER A 66 1.47 23.39 -22.53
C SER A 66 2.28 22.57 -23.54
N LYS A 67 3.48 23.05 -23.88
CA LYS A 67 4.35 22.40 -24.86
C LYS A 67 4.71 20.97 -24.42
N VAL A 68 4.36 20.00 -25.26
CA VAL A 68 4.79 18.61 -25.08
C VAL A 68 6.13 18.39 -25.77
N LEU A 69 7.08 17.78 -25.06
CA LEU A 69 8.36 17.36 -25.60
C LEU A 69 8.41 15.83 -25.63
N TYR A 70 8.45 15.26 -26.83
CA TYR A 70 8.62 13.82 -27.00
C TYR A 70 10.10 13.48 -27.07
N VAL A 71 10.59 12.73 -26.08
CA VAL A 71 11.92 12.13 -26.14
C VAL A 71 11.75 10.77 -26.79
N ALA A 72 12.21 10.64 -28.04
CA ALA A 72 12.18 9.36 -28.74
C ALA A 72 12.99 8.32 -27.94
N GLY A 73 12.30 7.34 -27.38
CA GLY A 73 12.94 6.24 -26.68
C GLY A 73 13.84 5.45 -27.64
N ARG A 74 15.03 5.04 -27.18
CA ARG A 74 15.88 4.09 -27.89
C ARG A 74 15.40 2.65 -27.66
N GLN A 75 14.13 2.38 -27.94
CA GLN A 75 13.60 1.02 -27.85
C GLN A 75 13.88 0.28 -29.15
N TYR A 76 14.46 -0.90 -29.02
CA TYR A 76 14.60 -1.86 -30.11
C TYR A 76 13.24 -2.49 -30.42
N PRO A 77 13.02 -2.98 -31.65
CA PRO A 77 11.76 -3.61 -32.03
C PRO A 77 11.48 -4.85 -31.16
N VAL A 78 10.24 -4.97 -30.70
CA VAL A 78 9.76 -6.13 -29.93
C VAL A 78 8.70 -6.86 -30.75
N LYS A 79 8.92 -8.15 -31.01
CA LYS A 79 7.92 -9.00 -31.65
C LYS A 79 6.86 -9.39 -30.64
N ILE A 80 5.59 -9.21 -30.96
CA ILE A 80 4.47 -9.53 -30.07
C ILE A 80 3.79 -10.81 -30.57
N PHE A 81 3.53 -11.72 -29.64
CA PHE A 81 2.69 -12.89 -29.85
C PHE A 81 1.53 -12.85 -28.87
N HIS A 82 0.33 -13.19 -29.36
CA HIS A 82 -0.87 -13.35 -28.55
C HIS A 82 -1.29 -14.80 -28.54
N SER A 83 -1.96 -15.23 -27.47
CA SER A 83 -2.55 -16.55 -27.46
C SER A 83 -3.69 -16.64 -28.48
N ILE A 84 -3.85 -17.80 -29.11
CA ILE A 84 -4.92 -18.05 -30.08
C ILE A 84 -6.28 -18.15 -29.38
N LYS A 85 -6.30 -18.62 -28.13
CA LYS A 85 -7.50 -18.80 -27.32
C LYS A 85 -7.29 -18.25 -25.91
N GLN A 86 -8.39 -17.90 -25.25
CA GLN A 86 -8.35 -17.52 -23.84
C GLN A 86 -7.76 -18.66 -23.00
N GLN A 87 -6.85 -18.31 -22.09
CA GLN A 87 -6.25 -19.26 -21.15
C GLN A 87 -7.08 -19.29 -19.88
N GLU A 88 -7.61 -20.46 -19.52
CA GLU A 88 -8.39 -20.63 -18.27
C GLU A 88 -7.46 -20.59 -17.04
N ASP A 89 -6.28 -21.20 -17.15
CA ASP A 89 -5.22 -21.15 -16.14
C ASP A 89 -4.01 -20.42 -16.71
N HIS A 90 -3.89 -19.13 -16.38
CA HIS A 90 -2.77 -18.31 -16.83
C HIS A 90 -1.45 -18.71 -16.17
N LEU A 91 -1.45 -19.38 -15.01
CA LEU A 91 -0.24 -19.84 -14.35
C LEU A 91 0.36 -21.03 -15.10
N ASP A 92 -0.48 -21.99 -15.49
CA ASP A 92 -0.04 -23.13 -16.31
C ASP A 92 0.50 -22.66 -17.66
N ALA A 93 -0.24 -21.78 -18.35
CA ALA A 93 0.22 -21.16 -19.61
C ALA A 93 1.55 -20.41 -19.43
N THR A 94 1.74 -19.73 -18.30
CA THR A 94 3.00 -19.04 -17.97
C THR A 94 4.15 -20.04 -17.83
N LEU A 95 3.96 -21.11 -17.07
CA LEU A 95 4.97 -22.16 -16.86
C LEU A 95 5.40 -22.81 -18.17
N ILE A 96 4.43 -23.20 -19.01
CA ILE A 96 4.68 -23.80 -20.32
C ILE A 96 5.48 -22.83 -21.19
N THR A 97 5.08 -21.57 -21.25
CA THR A 97 5.75 -20.53 -22.06
C THR A 97 7.19 -20.30 -21.59
N ILE A 98 7.45 -20.27 -20.27
CA ILE A 98 8.82 -20.15 -19.72
C ILE A 98 9.69 -21.31 -20.21
N LEU A 99 9.19 -22.55 -20.12
CA LEU A 99 9.95 -23.74 -20.49
C LEU A 99 10.20 -23.82 -22.00
N GLN A 100 9.22 -23.45 -22.82
CA GLN A 100 9.36 -23.37 -24.27
C GLN A 100 10.42 -22.34 -24.66
N ILE A 101 10.34 -21.11 -24.14
CA ILE A 101 11.34 -20.08 -24.40
C ILE A 101 12.72 -20.56 -23.95
N HIS A 102 12.81 -21.16 -22.76
CA HIS A 102 14.09 -21.64 -22.24
C HIS A 102 14.74 -22.69 -23.13
N LYS A 103 13.95 -23.58 -23.74
CA LYS A 103 14.43 -24.68 -24.59
C LYS A 103 14.71 -24.25 -26.04
N GLU A 104 13.85 -23.41 -26.62
CA GLU A 104 13.82 -23.19 -28.07
C GLU A 104 14.39 -21.83 -28.49
N GLU A 105 14.29 -20.80 -27.64
CA GLU A 105 14.70 -19.45 -27.98
C GLU A 105 16.18 -19.19 -27.67
N GLN A 106 16.77 -18.22 -28.37
CA GLN A 106 18.17 -17.80 -28.17
C GLN A 106 18.42 -17.22 -26.77
N LYS A 107 19.70 -17.03 -26.39
CA LYS A 107 20.09 -16.37 -25.13
C LYS A 107 19.36 -15.04 -24.91
N GLY A 108 19.02 -14.81 -23.65
CA GLY A 108 18.27 -13.65 -23.17
C GLY A 108 17.42 -14.03 -21.96
N ASP A 109 17.32 -13.14 -20.98
CA ASP A 109 16.57 -13.40 -19.76
C ASP A 109 15.06 -13.18 -19.99
N ILE A 110 14.27 -13.84 -19.14
CA ILE A 110 12.81 -13.84 -19.20
C ILE A 110 12.28 -12.98 -18.06
N LEU A 111 11.39 -12.03 -18.36
CA LEU A 111 10.60 -11.29 -17.38
C LEU A 111 9.15 -11.71 -17.47
N VAL A 112 8.58 -12.13 -16.35
CA VAL A 112 7.22 -12.64 -16.26
C VAL A 112 6.39 -11.73 -15.36
N PHE A 113 5.24 -11.27 -15.84
CA PHE A 113 4.29 -10.50 -15.05
C PHE A 113 3.20 -11.42 -14.49
N LEU A 114 3.08 -11.45 -13.15
CA LEU A 114 2.09 -12.19 -12.37
C LEU A 114 1.37 -11.24 -11.40
N THR A 115 0.26 -11.67 -10.81
CA THR A 115 -0.63 -10.74 -10.09
C THR A 115 -0.21 -10.48 -8.65
N GLY A 116 0.57 -11.37 -8.01
CA GLY A 116 0.98 -11.20 -6.62
C GLY A 116 1.88 -12.29 -6.08
N GLN A 117 2.23 -12.16 -4.80
CA GLN A 117 3.17 -13.04 -4.10
C GLN A 117 2.81 -14.53 -4.19
N GLU A 118 1.56 -14.90 -3.91
CA GLU A 118 1.13 -16.31 -3.90
C GLU A 118 1.33 -16.99 -5.25
N GLU A 119 0.96 -16.31 -6.34
CA GLU A 119 1.17 -16.81 -7.71
C GLU A 119 2.66 -16.95 -8.03
N ILE A 120 3.46 -15.95 -7.65
CA ILE A 120 4.92 -15.94 -7.88
C ILE A 120 5.59 -17.10 -7.14
N GLU A 121 5.28 -17.31 -5.86
CA GLU A 121 5.87 -18.37 -5.04
C GLU A 121 5.44 -19.76 -5.52
N ASN A 122 4.17 -19.93 -5.92
CA ASN A 122 3.68 -21.18 -6.49
C ASN A 122 4.38 -21.48 -7.83
N CYS A 123 4.49 -20.49 -8.72
CA CYS A 123 5.21 -20.61 -9.99
C CYS A 123 6.69 -20.92 -9.77
N GLU A 124 7.35 -20.24 -8.82
CA GLU A 124 8.75 -20.50 -8.44
C GLU A 124 8.96 -21.94 -7.97
N LYS A 125 8.07 -22.43 -7.09
CA LYS A 125 8.13 -23.81 -6.56
C LYS A 125 8.01 -24.83 -7.68
N ILE A 126 6.99 -24.68 -8.54
CA ILE A 126 6.75 -25.60 -9.66
C ILE A 126 7.95 -25.57 -10.62
N LEU A 127 8.46 -24.40 -11.01
CA LEU A 127 9.62 -24.29 -11.89
C LEU A 127 10.87 -24.95 -11.28
N LYS A 128 11.14 -24.76 -9.99
CA LYS A 128 12.28 -25.41 -9.31
C LYS A 128 12.19 -26.94 -9.34
N ASP A 129 10.99 -27.49 -9.26
CA ASP A 129 10.78 -28.93 -9.36
C ASP A 129 10.87 -29.42 -10.80
N THR A 130 10.32 -28.68 -11.77
CA THR A 130 10.37 -29.03 -13.19
C THR A 130 11.78 -28.95 -13.78
N VAL A 131 12.59 -27.97 -13.37
CA VAL A 131 13.97 -27.78 -13.87
C VAL A 131 14.86 -28.99 -13.60
N LYS A 132 14.59 -29.77 -12.55
CA LYS A 132 15.31 -31.01 -12.23
C LYS A 132 15.18 -32.10 -13.30
N PHE A 133 14.13 -32.02 -14.13
CA PHE A 133 13.84 -32.98 -15.19
C PHE A 133 14.24 -32.47 -16.58
N LEU A 134 14.83 -31.27 -16.68
CA LEU A 134 15.32 -30.75 -17.95
C LEU A 134 16.56 -31.54 -18.42
N PRO A 135 16.72 -31.74 -19.74
CA PRO A 135 17.91 -32.37 -20.30
C PRO A 135 19.18 -31.61 -19.90
N ALA A 136 20.28 -32.34 -19.69
CA ALA A 136 21.58 -31.75 -19.32
C ALA A 136 22.18 -30.79 -20.38
N GLU A 137 21.64 -30.81 -21.59
CA GLU A 137 22.02 -29.93 -22.71
C GLU A 137 21.42 -28.52 -22.59
N CYS A 138 20.42 -28.32 -21.71
CA CYS A 138 19.81 -27.02 -21.49
C CYS A 138 20.65 -26.17 -20.52
N ASP A 139 20.66 -24.85 -20.74
CA ASP A 139 21.24 -23.89 -19.78
C ASP A 139 20.58 -24.06 -18.39
N THR A 140 21.28 -23.71 -17.32
CA THR A 140 20.68 -23.72 -15.98
C THR A 140 19.68 -22.57 -15.82
N LEU A 141 18.46 -22.86 -15.37
CA LEU A 141 17.43 -21.84 -15.14
C LEU A 141 17.56 -21.19 -13.74
N LEU A 142 17.91 -19.92 -13.70
CA LEU A 142 17.99 -19.13 -12.46
C LEU A 142 16.66 -18.41 -12.20
N ILE A 143 15.86 -18.93 -11.28
CA ILE A 143 14.56 -18.37 -10.94
C ILE A 143 14.74 -17.28 -9.86
N ARG A 144 14.19 -16.09 -10.10
CA ARG A 144 14.30 -14.91 -9.24
C ARG A 144 12.94 -14.22 -9.05
N PRO A 145 12.28 -14.35 -7.89
CA PRO A 145 11.03 -13.62 -7.62
C PRO A 145 11.29 -12.15 -7.27
N ILE A 146 10.35 -11.27 -7.57
CA ILE A 146 10.35 -9.88 -7.11
C ILE A 146 8.93 -9.33 -6.94
N TYR A 147 8.62 -8.96 -5.71
CA TYR A 147 7.36 -8.34 -5.29
C TYR A 147 7.63 -7.42 -4.09
N ALA A 148 6.69 -6.51 -3.80
CA ALA A 148 6.90 -5.43 -2.82
C ALA A 148 7.35 -5.92 -1.43
N ALA A 149 6.77 -7.02 -0.94
CA ALA A 149 7.05 -7.58 0.38
C ALA A 149 8.38 -8.35 0.51
N LEU A 150 9.15 -8.50 -0.58
CA LEU A 150 10.41 -9.25 -0.62
C LEU A 150 11.54 -8.46 0.08
N SER A 151 12.51 -9.15 0.70
CA SER A 151 13.66 -8.50 1.34
C SER A 151 14.56 -7.79 0.31
N ASN A 152 15.21 -6.69 0.70
CA ASN A 152 16.12 -5.94 -0.18
C ASN A 152 17.22 -6.84 -0.77
N GLU A 153 17.80 -7.72 0.06
CA GLU A 153 18.85 -8.65 -0.39
C GLU A 153 18.34 -9.55 -1.52
N ASN A 154 17.11 -10.06 -1.42
CA ASN A 154 16.53 -10.90 -2.46
C ASN A 154 16.06 -10.09 -3.68
N GLN A 155 15.60 -8.85 -3.50
CA GLN A 155 15.30 -7.95 -4.61
C GLN A 155 16.58 -7.62 -5.41
N GLN A 156 17.72 -7.44 -4.73
CA GLN A 156 19.00 -7.15 -5.38
C GLN A 156 19.47 -8.27 -6.32
N LYS A 157 19.17 -9.53 -5.99
CA LYS A 157 19.52 -10.72 -6.80
C LYS A 157 18.94 -10.68 -8.22
N VAL A 158 17.88 -9.92 -8.46
CA VAL A 158 17.29 -9.75 -9.80
C VAL A 158 18.20 -8.92 -10.71
N PHE A 159 18.98 -7.99 -10.16
CA PHE A 159 19.87 -7.11 -10.92
C PHE A 159 21.23 -7.73 -11.20
N GLU A 160 21.56 -8.86 -10.57
CA GLU A 160 22.78 -9.60 -10.84
C GLU A 160 22.82 -10.05 -12.31
N LYS A 161 24.00 -9.93 -12.92
CA LYS A 161 24.24 -10.39 -14.29
C LYS A 161 24.11 -11.90 -14.34
N THR A 162 23.39 -12.39 -15.36
CA THR A 162 23.22 -13.83 -15.59
C THR A 162 24.57 -14.46 -15.95
N PRO A 163 25.03 -15.50 -15.22
CA PRO A 163 26.25 -16.23 -15.54
C PRO A 163 26.19 -16.94 -16.90
N ASP A 164 27.35 -17.27 -17.46
CA ASP A 164 27.42 -18.07 -18.69
C ASP A 164 26.88 -19.49 -18.47
N GLY A 165 26.17 -20.02 -19.48
CA GLY A 165 25.48 -21.31 -19.39
C GLY A 165 24.22 -21.29 -18.53
N CYS A 166 23.73 -20.10 -18.16
CA CYS A 166 22.49 -19.91 -17.41
C CYS A 166 21.52 -18.99 -18.15
N ARG A 167 20.22 -19.14 -17.86
CA ARG A 167 19.17 -18.16 -18.20
C ARG A 167 18.44 -17.73 -16.95
N LYS A 168 18.26 -16.44 -16.74
CA LYS A 168 17.50 -15.92 -15.59
C LYS A 168 16.02 -15.76 -15.97
N VAL A 169 15.14 -16.18 -15.07
CA VAL A 169 13.70 -15.95 -15.14
C VAL A 169 13.28 -15.14 -13.94
N VAL A 170 12.80 -13.93 -14.21
CA VAL A 170 12.31 -13.02 -13.18
C VAL A 170 10.80 -13.11 -13.11
N LEU A 171 10.28 -13.56 -11.97
CA LEU A 171 8.84 -13.61 -11.69
C LEU A 171 8.44 -12.36 -10.92
N SER A 172 7.68 -11.46 -11.56
CA SER A 172 7.45 -10.10 -11.06
C SER A 172 5.98 -9.72 -10.97
N THR A 173 5.64 -8.84 -10.04
CA THR A 173 4.39 -8.05 -10.11
C THR A 173 4.57 -6.86 -11.05
N ASN A 174 3.64 -5.89 -11.01
CA ASN A 174 3.78 -4.61 -11.71
C ASN A 174 4.99 -3.76 -11.27
N ILE A 175 5.77 -4.17 -10.25
CA ILE A 175 7.00 -3.47 -9.85
C ILE A 175 8.02 -3.36 -10.99
N ALA A 176 8.08 -4.36 -11.87
CA ALA A 176 8.94 -4.33 -13.06
C ALA A 176 8.34 -3.56 -14.25
N GLU A 177 7.10 -3.06 -14.14
CA GLU A 177 6.39 -2.38 -15.22
C GLU A 177 6.89 -0.96 -15.46
N THR A 178 7.17 -0.20 -14.39
CA THR A 178 7.66 1.20 -14.41
C THR A 178 8.98 1.33 -13.65
N SER A 179 8.97 0.97 -12.37
CA SER A 179 9.93 1.46 -11.37
C SER A 179 11.35 0.88 -11.43
N ILE A 180 11.60 -0.23 -12.14
CA ILE A 180 12.93 -0.88 -12.17
C ILE A 180 13.36 -1.33 -13.56
N THR A 181 14.66 -1.22 -13.85
CA THR A 181 15.25 -1.76 -15.08
C THR A 181 16.08 -2.98 -14.73
N ILE A 182 15.71 -4.13 -15.28
CA ILE A 182 16.44 -5.38 -15.07
C ILE A 182 17.32 -5.61 -16.32
N PRO A 183 18.65 -5.73 -16.17
CA PRO A 183 19.53 -5.94 -17.30
C PRO A 183 19.37 -7.37 -17.86
N GLY A 184 19.59 -7.53 -19.16
CA GLY A 184 19.56 -8.82 -19.86
C GLY A 184 18.18 -9.32 -20.30
N ILE A 185 17.09 -8.62 -19.97
CA ILE A 185 15.73 -9.02 -20.37
C ILE A 185 15.57 -8.91 -21.90
N LYS A 186 15.21 -10.02 -22.52
CA LYS A 186 14.90 -10.12 -23.96
C LYS A 186 13.51 -10.68 -24.23
N TYR A 187 13.01 -11.52 -23.33
CA TYR A 187 11.70 -12.15 -23.43
C TYR A 187 10.79 -11.64 -22.32
N VAL A 188 9.58 -11.23 -22.66
CA VAL A 188 8.54 -10.85 -21.70
C VAL A 188 7.37 -11.82 -21.83
N ILE A 189 6.86 -12.30 -20.70
CA ILE A 189 5.60 -13.05 -20.62
C ILE A 189 4.61 -12.20 -19.83
N ASP A 190 3.48 -11.86 -20.43
CA ASP A 190 2.47 -11.00 -19.84
C ASP A 190 1.13 -11.77 -19.69
N CYS A 191 0.73 -12.02 -18.44
CA CYS A 191 -0.56 -12.65 -18.14
C CYS A 191 -1.76 -11.72 -18.38
N GLY A 192 -1.54 -10.42 -18.56
CA GLY A 192 -2.60 -9.45 -18.82
C GLY A 192 -3.40 -9.03 -17.59
N LEU A 193 -2.94 -9.40 -16.39
CA LEU A 193 -3.63 -9.12 -15.12
C LEU A 193 -2.77 -8.30 -14.15
N VAL A 194 -3.44 -7.62 -13.22
CA VAL A 194 -2.83 -6.86 -12.12
C VAL A 194 -3.76 -6.87 -10.90
N LYS A 195 -3.20 -6.80 -9.68
CA LYS A 195 -3.99 -6.58 -8.46
C LYS A 195 -4.10 -5.08 -8.16
N VAL A 196 -5.33 -4.59 -8.06
CA VAL A 196 -5.64 -3.18 -7.83
C VAL A 196 -6.48 -3.04 -6.56
N ARG A 197 -6.23 -1.97 -5.79
CA ARG A 197 -7.04 -1.60 -4.64
C ARG A 197 -8.26 -0.80 -5.12
N ASN A 198 -9.44 -1.28 -4.74
CA ASN A 198 -10.71 -0.62 -4.98
C ASN A 198 -11.38 -0.28 -3.65
N PHE A 199 -11.94 0.91 -3.54
CA PHE A 199 -12.65 1.39 -2.38
C PHE A 199 -14.14 1.57 -2.69
N ASN A 200 -14.98 0.94 -1.86
CA ASN A 200 -16.41 1.16 -1.90
C ASN A 200 -16.81 2.13 -0.78
N SER A 201 -17.06 3.39 -1.15
CA SER A 201 -17.42 4.47 -0.21
C SER A 201 -18.69 4.21 0.58
N ARG A 202 -19.69 3.54 -0.01
CA ARG A 202 -20.95 3.24 0.70
C ARG A 202 -20.77 2.24 1.84
N ILE A 203 -19.75 1.38 1.71
CA ILE A 203 -19.51 0.28 2.64
C ILE A 203 -18.24 0.53 3.47
N GLY A 204 -17.47 1.58 3.17
CA GLY A 204 -16.18 1.86 3.80
C GLY A 204 -15.19 0.69 3.64
N LEU A 205 -15.28 -0.05 2.54
CA LEU A 205 -14.57 -1.31 2.34
C LEU A 205 -13.52 -1.17 1.24
N GLU A 206 -12.29 -1.53 1.59
CA GLU A 206 -11.22 -1.73 0.61
C GLU A 206 -11.17 -3.20 0.17
N THR A 207 -11.13 -3.38 -1.13
CA THR A 207 -11.05 -4.69 -1.78
C THR A 207 -9.84 -4.71 -2.70
N LEU A 208 -8.98 -5.70 -2.52
CA LEU A 208 -7.90 -5.97 -3.46
C LEU A 208 -8.41 -6.98 -4.48
N ALA A 209 -8.67 -6.51 -5.70
CA ALA A 209 -9.21 -7.33 -6.77
C ALA A 209 -8.17 -7.53 -7.87
N THR A 210 -8.19 -8.71 -8.50
CA THR A 210 -7.43 -8.94 -9.74
C THR A 210 -8.27 -8.44 -10.91
N GLU A 211 -7.69 -7.56 -11.72
CA GLU A 211 -8.33 -6.95 -12.88
C GLU A 211 -7.43 -7.08 -14.13
N PRO A 212 -8.00 -7.02 -15.34
CA PRO A 212 -7.23 -6.87 -16.57
C PRO A 212 -6.40 -5.57 -16.57
N ILE A 213 -5.23 -5.61 -17.19
CA ILE A 213 -4.40 -4.42 -17.37
C ILE A 213 -4.97 -3.48 -18.45
N SER A 214 -4.47 -2.25 -18.48
CA SER A 214 -4.72 -1.33 -19.59
C SER A 214 -3.81 -1.61 -20.80
N GLN A 215 -4.19 -1.10 -21.97
CA GLN A 215 -3.33 -1.13 -23.16
C GLN A 215 -2.00 -0.40 -22.91
N ALA A 216 -2.03 0.73 -22.19
CA ALA A 216 -0.82 1.46 -21.79
C ALA A 216 0.12 0.58 -20.95
N SER A 217 -0.42 -0.13 -19.95
CA SER A 217 0.35 -1.08 -19.14
C SER A 217 0.91 -2.23 -19.97
N ALA A 218 0.11 -2.83 -20.85
CA ALA A 218 0.58 -3.87 -21.75
C ALA A 218 1.72 -3.36 -22.65
N GLY A 219 1.64 -2.13 -23.14
CA GLY A 219 2.70 -1.47 -23.91
C GLY A 219 3.99 -1.28 -23.09
N GLN A 220 3.88 -0.84 -21.83
CA GLN A 220 5.03 -0.71 -20.93
C GLN A 220 5.70 -2.05 -20.63
N ARG A 221 4.90 -3.10 -20.35
CA ARG A 221 5.38 -4.48 -20.14
C ARG A 221 6.10 -4.99 -21.38
N THR A 222 5.51 -4.85 -22.56
CA THR A 222 6.13 -5.21 -23.84
C THR A 222 7.45 -4.46 -24.04
N GLY A 223 7.51 -3.17 -23.73
CA GLY A 223 8.71 -2.34 -23.86
C GLY A 223 9.90 -2.80 -23.01
N ARG A 224 9.69 -3.63 -21.97
CA ARG A 224 10.77 -4.18 -21.14
C ARG A 224 11.67 -5.14 -21.92
N ALA A 225 11.14 -5.84 -22.93
CA ALA A 225 11.93 -6.71 -23.81
C ALA A 225 12.82 -5.93 -24.81
N GLY A 226 12.50 -4.65 -25.09
CA GLY A 226 13.16 -3.85 -26.13
C GLY A 226 14.24 -2.90 -25.63
N ARG A 227 14.71 -3.03 -24.39
CA ARG A 227 15.61 -2.04 -23.75
C ARG A 227 17.07 -2.15 -24.18
N GLU A 228 17.60 -3.36 -24.25
CA GLU A 228 19.02 -3.60 -24.59
C GLU A 228 19.22 -4.07 -26.03
N GLY A 229 18.20 -4.67 -26.64
CA GLY A 229 18.23 -5.19 -28.00
C GLY A 229 16.85 -5.66 -28.46
N PRO A 230 16.73 -6.19 -29.69
CA PRO A 230 15.48 -6.75 -30.19
C PRO A 230 14.98 -7.87 -29.29
N GLY A 231 13.69 -7.82 -28.95
CA GLY A 231 13.08 -8.72 -27.97
C GLY A 231 11.76 -9.31 -28.44
N VAL A 232 11.15 -10.12 -27.57
CA VAL A 232 9.87 -10.78 -27.84
C VAL A 232 8.97 -10.66 -26.61
N CYS A 233 7.68 -10.38 -26.84
CA CYS A 233 6.66 -10.34 -25.81
C CYS A 233 5.56 -11.36 -26.13
N TYR A 234 5.32 -12.29 -25.21
CA TYR A 234 4.28 -13.30 -25.26
C TYR A 234 3.14 -12.87 -24.34
N ARG A 235 2.02 -12.45 -24.93
CA ARG A 235 0.79 -12.11 -24.24
C ARG A 235 -0.07 -13.35 -24.12
N LEU A 236 -0.39 -13.77 -22.90
CA LEU A 236 -1.17 -14.98 -22.63
C LEU A 236 -2.68 -14.78 -22.81
N TYR A 237 -3.06 -13.74 -23.56
CA TYR A 237 -4.42 -13.36 -23.91
C TYR A 237 -4.50 -13.12 -25.41
N THR A 238 -5.72 -13.19 -25.95
CA THR A 238 -5.94 -13.04 -27.39
C THR A 238 -5.79 -11.59 -27.83
N GLU A 239 -5.55 -11.39 -29.13
CA GLU A 239 -5.51 -10.04 -29.72
C GLU A 239 -6.86 -9.32 -29.56
N GLU A 240 -7.98 -10.03 -29.74
CA GLU A 240 -9.31 -9.49 -29.47
C GLU A 240 -9.49 -9.06 -28.00
N ALA A 241 -8.95 -9.82 -27.05
CA ALA A 241 -9.00 -9.44 -25.64
C ALA A 241 -8.16 -8.19 -25.36
N TYR A 242 -7.00 -8.04 -26.03
CA TYR A 242 -6.17 -6.84 -25.94
C TYR A 242 -6.90 -5.58 -26.44
N GLU A 243 -7.59 -5.67 -27.57
CA GLU A 243 -8.32 -4.54 -28.16
C GLU A 243 -9.48 -4.07 -27.26
N LYS A 244 -10.05 -4.97 -26.47
CA LYS A 244 -11.12 -4.67 -25.49
C LYS A 244 -10.61 -4.07 -24.18
N LEU A 245 -9.29 -4.06 -23.93
CA LEU A 245 -8.73 -3.45 -22.74
C LEU A 245 -8.93 -1.94 -22.77
N GLU A 246 -9.12 -1.34 -21.59
CA GLU A 246 -9.11 0.11 -21.45
C GLU A 246 -7.76 0.69 -21.88
N VAL A 247 -7.78 1.88 -22.51
CA VAL A 247 -6.57 2.50 -23.04
C VAL A 247 -5.55 2.81 -21.94
N SER A 248 -6.03 3.32 -20.81
CA SER A 248 -5.24 3.72 -19.63
C SER A 248 -5.89 3.21 -18.35
N GLN A 249 -5.11 3.05 -17.28
CA GLN A 249 -5.68 2.70 -15.99
C GLN A 249 -6.49 3.86 -15.41
N SER A 250 -7.61 3.57 -14.74
CA SER A 250 -8.33 4.58 -13.95
C SER A 250 -7.43 5.17 -12.86
N PRO A 251 -7.45 6.50 -12.62
CA PRO A 251 -6.64 7.12 -11.58
C PRO A 251 -7.07 6.69 -10.17
N GLU A 252 -6.13 6.73 -9.20
CA GLU A 252 -6.39 6.35 -7.80
C GLU A 252 -7.48 7.20 -7.15
N ILE A 253 -7.61 8.48 -7.53
CA ILE A 253 -8.63 9.38 -6.99
C ILE A 253 -10.06 8.86 -7.18
N LYS A 254 -10.32 8.05 -8.21
CA LYS A 254 -11.64 7.44 -8.44
C LYS A 254 -11.87 6.16 -7.64
N ARG A 255 -10.81 5.53 -7.12
CA ARG A 255 -10.83 4.16 -6.59
C ARG A 255 -10.37 4.04 -5.15
N CYS A 256 -9.91 5.11 -4.50
CA CYS A 256 -9.38 5.09 -3.13
C CYS A 256 -10.24 5.87 -2.14
N ASN A 257 -9.99 5.66 -0.84
CA ASN A 257 -10.55 6.48 0.22
C ASN A 257 -9.95 7.90 0.16
N LEU A 258 -10.82 8.92 0.16
CA LEU A 258 -10.44 10.33 0.00
C LEU A 258 -10.25 11.07 1.33
N THR A 259 -10.59 10.47 2.47
CA THR A 259 -10.61 11.14 3.80
C THR A 259 -9.32 11.91 4.11
N SER A 260 -8.16 11.24 4.07
CA SER A 260 -6.88 11.88 4.38
C SER A 260 -6.49 12.96 3.36
N VAL A 261 -6.94 12.84 2.12
CA VAL A 261 -6.64 13.81 1.06
C VAL A 261 -7.55 15.02 1.10
N LEU A 262 -8.82 14.85 1.42
CA LEU A 262 -9.71 15.99 1.66
C LEU A 262 -9.28 16.77 2.89
N LEU A 263 -8.78 16.08 3.93
CA LEU A 263 -8.16 16.75 5.08
C LEU A 263 -6.98 17.61 4.64
N LEU A 264 -6.07 17.06 3.81
CA LEU A 264 -4.93 17.79 3.28
C LEU A 264 -5.34 18.99 2.41
N LEU A 265 -6.37 18.84 1.57
CA LEU A 265 -6.90 19.91 0.73
C LEU A 265 -7.51 21.05 1.57
N LYS A 266 -8.35 20.73 2.57
CA LYS A 266 -8.90 21.71 3.51
C LYS A 266 -7.79 22.40 4.28
N ALA A 267 -6.84 21.62 4.80
CA ALA A 267 -5.66 22.12 5.46
C ALA A 267 -4.70 22.87 4.52
N SER A 268 -4.90 22.80 3.20
CA SER A 268 -4.19 23.62 2.21
C SER A 268 -4.91 24.93 1.89
N GLY A 269 -6.07 25.19 2.50
CA GLY A 269 -6.88 26.39 2.28
C GLY A 269 -7.86 26.27 1.11
N VAL A 270 -8.13 25.05 0.63
CA VAL A 270 -9.16 24.83 -0.39
C VAL A 270 -10.52 24.77 0.29
N GLU A 271 -11.32 25.83 0.14
CA GLU A 271 -12.66 25.90 0.73
C GLU A 271 -13.66 25.02 -0.02
N ASP A 272 -13.75 25.18 -1.35
CA ASP A 272 -14.68 24.46 -2.21
C ASP A 272 -14.04 23.21 -2.84
N ILE A 273 -14.22 22.08 -2.16
CA ILE A 273 -13.72 20.78 -2.63
C ILE A 273 -14.47 20.30 -3.87
N PHE A 274 -15.77 20.59 -4.00
CA PHE A 274 -16.58 20.07 -5.11
C PHE A 274 -16.17 20.69 -6.44
N ASN A 275 -15.73 21.95 -6.41
CA ASN A 275 -15.25 22.66 -7.59
C ASN A 275 -13.73 22.69 -7.72
N PHE A 276 -12.98 22.05 -6.81
CA PHE A 276 -11.54 21.90 -6.97
C PHE A 276 -11.19 21.28 -8.33
N ASP A 277 -10.15 21.83 -8.95
CA ASP A 277 -9.77 21.55 -10.33
C ASP A 277 -8.91 20.28 -10.42
N PHE A 278 -9.49 19.12 -10.12
CA PHE A 278 -8.83 17.84 -10.39
C PHE A 278 -8.73 17.59 -11.89
N ILE A 279 -7.66 16.93 -12.36
CA ILE A 279 -7.56 16.46 -13.75
C ILE A 279 -8.78 15.60 -14.08
N GLU A 280 -9.12 14.67 -13.18
CA GLU A 280 -10.35 13.90 -13.24
C GLU A 280 -11.03 13.89 -11.87
N LYS A 281 -12.30 14.28 -11.83
CA LYS A 281 -13.03 14.42 -10.57
C LYS A 281 -13.47 13.05 -10.01
N PRO A 282 -13.34 12.82 -8.69
CA PRO A 282 -13.94 11.67 -8.05
C PRO A 282 -15.47 11.79 -8.02
N ALA A 283 -16.14 10.66 -7.77
CA ALA A 283 -17.59 10.64 -7.59
C ALA A 283 -18.00 11.50 -6.38
N LYS A 284 -19.07 12.29 -6.53
CA LYS A 284 -19.59 13.16 -5.45
C LYS A 284 -19.90 12.38 -4.16
N SER A 285 -20.40 11.14 -4.28
CA SER A 285 -20.65 10.27 -3.14
C SER A 285 -19.39 9.95 -2.33
N ASN A 286 -18.24 9.82 -3.00
CA ASN A 286 -16.96 9.54 -2.32
C ASN A 286 -16.47 10.79 -1.59
N ILE A 287 -16.66 11.99 -2.17
CA ILE A 287 -16.34 13.26 -1.51
C ILE A 287 -17.20 13.43 -0.25
N ILE A 288 -18.51 13.25 -0.37
CA ILE A 288 -19.46 13.40 0.75
C ILE A 288 -19.11 12.42 1.88
N SER A 289 -18.91 11.14 1.56
CA SER A 289 -18.56 10.13 2.55
C SER A 289 -17.25 10.44 3.28
N ALA A 290 -16.24 10.97 2.57
CA ALA A 290 -14.99 11.40 3.19
C ALA A 290 -15.17 12.62 4.09
N LEU A 291 -16.02 13.59 3.71
CA LEU A 291 -16.35 14.75 4.55
C LEU A 291 -17.13 14.36 5.81
N GLU A 292 -18.11 13.47 5.69
CA GLU A 292 -18.86 12.92 6.82
C GLU A 292 -17.91 12.20 7.79
N GLN A 293 -16.92 11.46 7.28
CA GLN A 293 -15.92 10.82 8.12
C GLN A 293 -15.02 11.84 8.84
N LEU A 294 -14.56 12.90 8.17
CA LEU A 294 -13.78 13.96 8.80
C LEU A 294 -14.57 14.72 9.85
N PHE A 295 -15.85 15.01 9.59
CA PHE A 295 -16.76 15.60 10.57
C PHE A 295 -16.94 14.69 11.78
N ALA A 296 -17.18 13.39 11.58
CA ALA A 296 -17.32 12.43 12.66
C ALA A 296 -16.05 12.34 13.54
N LEU A 297 -14.87 12.41 12.93
CA LEU A 297 -13.58 12.46 13.62
C LEU A 297 -13.35 13.80 14.36
N GLY A 298 -14.20 14.80 14.17
CA GLY A 298 -14.03 16.15 14.73
C GLY A 298 -12.97 16.99 14.01
N ALA A 299 -12.52 16.56 12.83
CA ALA A 299 -11.59 17.32 12.00
C ALA A 299 -12.28 18.50 11.30
N LEU A 300 -13.58 18.38 11.03
CA LEU A 300 -14.42 19.44 10.48
C LEU A 300 -15.52 19.84 11.46
N ASP A 301 -15.95 21.10 11.40
CA ASP A 301 -17.11 21.61 12.12
C ASP A 301 -18.41 21.47 11.30
N GLU A 302 -19.52 21.97 11.84
CA GLU A 302 -20.85 21.91 11.20
C GLU A 302 -20.93 22.70 9.87
N ASN A 303 -20.03 23.68 9.68
CA ASN A 303 -19.91 24.47 8.45
C ASN A 303 -18.99 23.81 7.42
N GLY A 304 -18.33 22.69 7.78
CA GLY A 304 -17.33 22.03 6.95
C GLY A 304 -15.98 22.76 6.92
N GLU A 305 -15.71 23.59 7.92
CA GLU A 305 -14.44 24.27 8.15
C GLU A 305 -13.52 23.42 9.02
N LEU A 306 -12.21 23.62 8.89
CA LEU A 306 -11.21 22.83 9.58
C LEU A 306 -11.09 23.27 11.05
N THR A 307 -11.34 22.35 11.98
CA THR A 307 -11.18 22.61 13.41
C THR A 307 -9.70 22.69 13.81
N GLU A 308 -9.40 23.14 15.03
CA GLU A 308 -8.03 23.08 15.56
C GLU A 308 -7.51 21.64 15.66
N GLU A 309 -8.38 20.68 16.03
CA GLU A 309 -8.03 19.26 15.97
C GLU A 309 -7.76 18.81 14.53
N GLY A 310 -8.56 19.24 13.54
CA GLY A 310 -8.36 18.94 12.13
C GLY A 310 -7.06 19.52 11.56
N LYS A 311 -6.71 20.75 11.91
CA LYS A 311 -5.42 21.37 11.58
C LYS A 311 -4.27 20.52 12.12
N LEU A 312 -4.35 20.14 13.39
CA LEU A 312 -3.35 19.29 14.01
C LEU A 312 -3.28 17.89 13.36
N MET A 313 -4.41 17.29 12.99
CA MET A 313 -4.42 16.00 12.28
C MET A 313 -3.67 16.06 10.95
N SER A 314 -3.81 17.18 10.21
CA SER A 314 -3.19 17.36 8.89
C SER A 314 -1.64 17.44 8.92
N VAL A 315 -1.06 17.68 10.09
CA VAL A 315 0.40 17.74 10.30
C VAL A 315 1.02 16.33 10.29
N PHE A 316 0.26 15.32 10.71
CA PHE A 316 0.78 13.96 10.80
C PHE A 316 0.72 13.23 9.44
N PRO A 317 1.80 12.56 9.00
CA PRO A 317 1.85 11.84 7.73
C PRO A 317 1.18 10.46 7.79
N VAL A 318 0.03 10.37 8.45
CA VAL A 318 -0.73 9.12 8.67
C VAL A 318 -2.20 9.32 8.29
N GLU A 319 -2.99 8.25 8.28
CA GLU A 319 -4.44 8.35 8.07
C GLU A 319 -5.13 9.19 9.15
N ALA A 320 -6.22 9.87 8.79
CA ALA A 320 -6.92 10.78 9.70
C ALA A 320 -7.35 10.11 11.02
N GLN A 321 -7.76 8.83 10.97
CA GLN A 321 -8.10 8.03 12.15
C GLN A 321 -6.88 7.85 13.07
N PHE A 322 -5.72 7.52 12.51
CA PHE A 322 -4.48 7.38 13.28
C PHE A 322 -4.02 8.72 13.87
N ALA A 323 -4.15 9.80 13.12
CA ALA A 323 -3.86 11.14 13.62
C ALA A 323 -4.78 11.51 14.81
N LYS A 324 -6.08 11.19 14.73
CA LYS A 324 -7.02 11.37 15.85
C LYS A 324 -6.57 10.60 17.10
N VAL A 325 -6.18 9.34 16.95
CA VAL A 325 -5.70 8.50 18.07
C VAL A 325 -4.43 9.11 18.68
N LEU A 326 -3.48 9.59 17.87
CA LEU A 326 -2.27 10.26 18.38
C LEU A 326 -2.60 11.49 19.21
N ILE A 327 -3.50 12.35 18.72
CA ILE A 327 -3.91 13.57 19.43
C ILE A 327 -4.58 13.22 20.76
N LYS A 328 -5.52 12.26 20.75
CA LYS A 328 -6.24 11.83 21.96
C LYS A 328 -5.38 11.07 22.97
N SER A 329 -4.23 10.55 22.56
CA SER A 329 -3.32 9.83 23.46
C SER A 329 -2.80 10.67 24.63
N LYS A 330 -2.78 12.01 24.47
CA LYS A 330 -2.48 12.97 25.54
C LYS A 330 -3.49 12.90 26.70
N GLU A 331 -4.78 12.78 26.38
CA GLU A 331 -5.86 12.75 27.37
C GLU A 331 -5.85 11.44 28.19
N TYR A 332 -5.47 10.33 27.54
CA TYR A 332 -5.39 9.00 28.16
C TYR A 332 -4.01 8.67 28.76
N ALA A 333 -3.04 9.58 28.64
CA ALA A 333 -1.66 9.42 29.08
C ALA A 333 -0.96 8.15 28.53
N CYS A 334 -1.21 7.81 27.26
CA CYS A 334 -0.76 6.56 26.63
C CYS A 334 -0.06 6.77 25.28
N SER A 335 0.50 7.96 25.04
CA SER A 335 1.13 8.35 23.79
C SER A 335 2.29 7.45 23.39
N ASN A 336 3.13 6.99 24.32
CA ASN A 336 4.24 6.09 24.00
C ASN A 336 3.77 4.73 23.45
N GLU A 337 2.75 4.14 24.08
CA GLU A 337 2.17 2.87 23.63
C GLU A 337 1.44 3.04 22.29
N VAL A 338 0.68 4.12 22.13
CA VAL A 338 -0.05 4.44 20.90
C VAL A 338 0.91 4.63 19.72
N ILE A 339 1.97 5.43 19.87
CA ILE A 339 2.98 5.63 18.83
C ILE A 339 3.60 4.29 18.43
N SER A 340 3.92 3.45 19.41
CA SER A 340 4.49 2.12 19.17
C SER A 340 3.55 1.24 18.34
N ILE A 341 2.27 1.17 18.71
CA ILE A 341 1.25 0.38 17.99
C ILE A 341 1.03 0.93 16.59
N LEU A 342 0.86 2.25 16.44
CA LEU A 342 0.66 2.89 15.13
C LEU A 342 1.85 2.70 14.20
N SER A 343 3.07 2.67 14.74
CA SER A 343 4.27 2.38 13.95
C SER A 343 4.24 0.95 13.39
N CYS A 344 3.70 -0.02 14.13
CA CYS A 344 3.45 -1.37 13.64
C CYS A 344 2.29 -1.45 12.64
N LEU A 345 1.22 -0.68 12.83
CA LEU A 345 0.09 -0.64 11.90
C LEU A 345 0.43 0.05 10.57
N SER A 346 1.41 0.96 10.58
CA SER A 346 1.83 1.72 9.39
C SER A 346 2.78 0.94 8.47
N VAL A 347 3.21 -0.27 8.84
CA VAL A 347 4.08 -1.13 8.01
C VAL A 347 3.27 -2.26 7.39
N ASP A 348 3.51 -2.57 6.11
CA ASP A 348 2.67 -3.48 5.31
C ASP A 348 2.39 -4.84 5.98
N THR A 349 3.45 -5.50 6.48
CA THR A 349 3.33 -6.78 7.17
C THR A 349 4.45 -6.93 8.20
N LEU A 350 4.09 -7.14 9.46
CA LEU A 350 5.05 -7.42 10.53
C LEU A 350 5.50 -8.88 10.52
N PHE A 351 4.59 -9.79 10.20
CA PHE A 351 4.79 -11.23 10.30
C PHE A 351 5.16 -11.86 8.96
N ASN A 352 5.97 -12.91 9.02
CA ASN A 352 6.25 -13.81 7.92
C ASN A 352 5.40 -15.08 8.10
N PHE A 353 4.53 -15.38 7.14
CA PHE A 353 3.72 -16.61 7.15
C PHE A 353 4.13 -17.51 5.97
N PRO A 354 5.22 -18.27 6.08
CA PRO A 354 5.54 -19.28 5.07
C PRO A 354 4.40 -20.29 4.99
N ASN A 355 3.94 -20.61 3.77
CA ASN A 355 2.81 -21.52 3.59
C ASN A 355 3.05 -22.91 4.20
N ASP A 356 4.29 -23.37 4.16
CA ASP A 356 4.69 -24.68 4.68
C ASP A 356 4.86 -24.72 6.22
N LYS A 357 4.81 -23.57 6.90
CA LYS A 357 5.11 -23.43 8.35
C LYS A 357 4.03 -22.71 9.16
N LYS A 358 2.79 -22.69 8.68
CA LYS A 358 1.69 -21.95 9.33
C LYS A 358 1.47 -22.32 10.80
N GLU A 359 1.59 -23.60 11.14
CA GLU A 359 1.41 -24.06 12.52
C GLU A 359 2.54 -23.58 13.45
N GLU A 360 3.80 -23.71 13.00
CA GLU A 360 4.97 -23.21 13.74
C GLU A 360 4.88 -21.71 13.99
N VAL A 361 4.50 -20.93 12.97
CA VAL A 361 4.34 -19.47 13.08
C VAL A 361 3.23 -19.14 14.07
N THR A 362 2.09 -19.84 14.01
CA THR A 362 0.97 -19.62 14.92
C THR A 362 1.38 -19.91 16.37
N LEU A 363 2.16 -20.97 16.60
CA LEU A 363 2.69 -21.31 17.93
C LEU A 363 3.70 -20.26 18.43
N ALA A 364 4.61 -19.82 17.57
CA ALA A 364 5.59 -18.78 17.91
C ALA A 364 4.90 -17.45 18.23
N LEU A 365 3.84 -17.08 17.51
CA LEU A 365 3.10 -15.84 17.74
C LEU A 365 2.16 -15.89 18.95
N LYS A 366 1.66 -17.09 19.31
CA LYS A 366 0.78 -17.27 20.49
C LYS A 366 1.39 -16.75 21.79
N LYS A 367 2.72 -16.75 21.94
CA LYS A 367 3.38 -16.25 23.16
C LYS A 367 3.22 -14.74 23.37
N PHE A 368 3.01 -13.99 22.28
CA PHE A 368 2.81 -12.55 22.32
C PHE A 368 1.35 -12.14 22.46
N ASN A 369 0.43 -13.05 22.10
CA ASN A 369 -0.99 -12.77 22.02
C ASN A 369 -1.52 -12.24 23.35
N ASN A 370 -2.07 -11.03 23.29
CA ASN A 370 -2.83 -10.47 24.38
C ASN A 370 -4.30 -10.89 24.26
N TYR A 371 -4.93 -11.24 25.38
CA TYR A 371 -6.34 -11.66 25.41
C TYR A 371 -7.31 -10.52 25.09
N GLU A 372 -6.91 -9.26 25.27
CA GLU A 372 -7.73 -8.08 24.98
C GLU A 372 -7.58 -7.63 23.50
N GLY A 373 -6.65 -8.21 22.74
CA GLY A 373 -6.63 -8.11 21.28
C GLY A 373 -5.28 -7.79 20.62
N ASP A 374 -5.35 -7.55 19.32
CA ASP A 374 -4.20 -7.44 18.42
C ASP A 374 -3.37 -6.17 18.67
N HIS A 375 -4.01 -5.04 19.01
CA HIS A 375 -3.31 -3.79 19.32
C HIS A 375 -2.28 -3.98 20.45
N LEU A 376 -2.67 -4.63 21.53
CA LEU A 376 -1.78 -4.91 22.66
C LEU A 376 -0.79 -6.03 22.36
N THR A 377 -1.13 -6.92 21.42
CA THR A 377 -0.21 -7.94 20.92
C THR A 377 0.97 -7.29 20.19
N PHE A 378 0.73 -6.26 19.36
CA PHE A 378 1.81 -5.46 18.77
C PHE A 378 2.69 -4.80 19.84
N LEU A 379 2.08 -4.24 20.89
CA LEU A 379 2.83 -3.65 22.00
C LEU A 379 3.72 -4.68 22.72
N ASN A 380 3.22 -5.88 22.96
CA ASN A 380 3.99 -6.98 23.56
C ASN A 380 5.20 -7.36 22.69
N ILE A 381 4.99 -7.48 21.37
CA ILE A 381 6.05 -7.77 20.40
C ILE A 381 7.15 -6.71 20.45
N ILE A 382 6.77 -5.42 20.46
CA ILE A 382 7.72 -4.31 20.53
C ILE A 382 8.52 -4.34 21.83
N LYS A 383 7.84 -4.52 22.97
CA LYS A 383 8.50 -4.60 24.29
C LYS A 383 9.49 -5.76 24.36
N GLU A 384 9.09 -6.94 23.89
CA GLU A 384 9.98 -8.11 23.89
C GLU A 384 11.17 -7.87 22.94
N PHE A 385 10.95 -7.36 21.73
CA PHE A 385 12.02 -7.03 20.78
C PHE A 385 13.03 -6.02 21.34
N GLN A 386 12.56 -4.96 22.01
CA GLN A 386 13.42 -3.94 22.62
C GLN A 386 14.29 -4.50 23.76
N SER A 387 13.86 -5.58 24.41
CA SER A 387 14.65 -6.25 25.46
C SER A 387 15.73 -7.20 24.92
N GLN A 388 15.73 -7.50 23.62
CA GLN A 388 16.69 -8.44 23.02
C GLN A 388 18.00 -7.77 22.66
N LYS A 389 19.11 -8.45 22.96
CA LYS A 389 20.45 -8.01 22.54
C LYS A 389 20.71 -8.25 21.05
N ASN A 390 20.16 -9.34 20.50
CA ASN A 390 20.26 -9.70 19.09
C ASN A 390 18.88 -9.75 18.45
N GLY A 391 18.41 -8.59 17.98
CA GLY A 391 17.09 -8.46 17.37
C GLY A 391 16.94 -9.22 16.05
N PHE A 392 18.03 -9.44 15.31
CA PHE A 392 17.96 -10.15 14.01
C PHE A 392 17.62 -11.63 14.21
N ASP A 393 18.35 -12.32 15.07
CA ASP A 393 18.12 -13.75 15.34
C ASP A 393 16.76 -13.94 16.03
N TRP A 394 16.40 -13.07 16.97
CA TRP A 394 15.09 -13.12 17.61
C TRP A 394 13.95 -12.92 16.60
N CYS A 395 14.08 -12.01 15.63
CA CYS A 395 13.07 -11.84 14.58
C CYS A 395 12.93 -13.11 13.72
N LYS A 396 14.05 -13.76 13.40
CA LYS A 396 14.07 -14.99 12.61
C LYS A 396 13.38 -16.14 13.34
N GLU A 397 13.66 -16.32 14.63
CA GLU A 397 13.03 -17.35 15.47
C GLU A 397 11.53 -17.13 15.64
N ASN A 398 11.09 -15.87 15.67
CA ASN A 398 9.70 -15.50 15.92
C ASN A 398 8.89 -15.21 14.66
N TYR A 399 9.45 -15.50 13.47
CA TYR A 399 8.81 -15.26 12.19
C TYR A 399 8.36 -13.79 12.00
N ILE A 400 9.11 -12.85 12.56
CA ILE A 400 8.89 -11.40 12.42
C ILE A 400 9.86 -10.86 11.38
N LYS A 401 9.37 -10.00 10.46
CA LYS A 401 10.21 -9.38 9.45
C LYS A 401 11.09 -8.31 10.10
N PHE A 402 12.39 -8.60 10.21
CA PHE A 402 13.37 -7.68 10.83
C PHE A 402 13.35 -6.28 10.21
N ARG A 403 13.17 -6.18 8.88
CA ARG A 403 13.03 -4.88 8.21
C ARG A 403 11.77 -4.14 8.64
N SER A 404 10.62 -4.82 8.68
CA SER A 404 9.35 -4.19 9.04
C SER A 404 9.37 -3.69 10.48
N ILE A 405 9.90 -4.50 11.41
CA ILE A 405 10.00 -4.08 12.82
C ILE A 405 11.04 -2.97 12.99
N LYS A 406 12.14 -2.97 12.23
CA LYS A 406 13.12 -1.87 12.23
C LYS A 406 12.53 -0.58 11.63
N GLN A 407 11.76 -0.67 10.54
CA GLN A 407 11.08 0.49 9.97
C GLN A 407 10.02 1.06 10.93
N ALA A 408 9.33 0.17 11.65
CA ALA A 408 8.42 0.54 12.72
C ALA A 408 9.17 1.12 13.94
N LEU A 409 10.37 0.61 14.27
CA LEU A 409 11.12 0.95 15.47
C LEU A 409 12.53 1.47 15.17
N VAL A 410 12.77 2.78 15.34
CA VAL A 410 14.13 3.28 15.62
C VAL A 410 14.11 4.45 16.59
N SER A 411 14.58 4.21 17.82
CA SER A 411 15.37 5.15 18.62
C SER A 411 16.46 4.51 19.52
N ILE A 412 16.63 3.18 19.56
CA ILE A 412 17.47 2.54 20.60
C ILE A 412 18.81 1.95 20.13
N LEU A 413 19.08 1.79 18.82
CA LEU A 413 20.36 1.20 18.36
C LEU A 413 21.40 2.18 17.82
N THR A 414 21.12 3.49 17.73
CA THR A 414 22.06 4.48 17.17
C THR A 414 22.87 5.25 18.21
N THR A 415 22.90 4.81 19.48
CA THR A 415 23.78 5.43 20.50
C THR A 415 25.11 4.69 20.65
N PHE A 416 25.24 3.43 20.22
CA PHE A 416 26.52 2.72 20.31
C PHE A 416 26.76 1.81 19.11
N LEU A 417 27.74 2.21 18.30
CA LEU A 417 28.50 1.43 17.32
C LEU A 417 27.86 1.26 15.93
N PHE A 418 28.61 1.77 14.94
CA PHE A 418 28.50 1.61 13.47
C PHE A 418 27.73 2.68 12.68
N GLN A 419 28.54 3.69 12.32
CA GLN A 419 28.63 4.49 11.09
C GLN A 419 27.40 5.11 10.38
N PRO A 420 27.57 6.33 9.84
CA PRO A 420 26.54 7.08 9.15
C PRO A 420 26.61 6.81 7.64
N TYR A 421 25.62 6.15 7.06
CA TYR A 421 25.17 6.40 5.68
C TYR A 421 23.89 5.58 5.43
N TYR A 422 22.82 6.27 5.07
CA TYR A 422 21.47 5.78 4.76
C TYR A 422 20.63 5.24 5.94
N VAL A 423 19.67 6.05 6.40
CA VAL A 423 18.21 5.80 6.43
C VAL A 423 17.56 7.01 7.13
N HIS A 424 16.83 7.83 6.37
CA HIS A 424 16.07 8.99 6.86
C HIS A 424 14.55 8.67 7.02
N GLN A 425 14.18 7.41 7.27
CA GLN A 425 12.78 6.95 7.21
C GLN A 425 12.39 6.06 8.40
N ASP A 426 12.31 6.67 9.58
CA ASP A 426 11.91 5.98 10.81
C ASP A 426 10.54 6.51 11.27
N VAL A 427 9.49 5.68 11.23
CA VAL A 427 8.11 6.11 11.49
C VAL A 427 7.93 6.56 12.94
N GLN A 428 8.37 5.76 13.90
CA GLN A 428 8.21 6.06 15.33
C GLN A 428 8.91 7.37 15.73
N LYS A 429 10.15 7.57 15.28
CA LYS A 429 10.91 8.79 15.59
C LYS A 429 10.25 10.03 14.99
N GLN A 430 9.84 9.96 13.72
CA GLN A 430 9.13 11.06 13.09
C GLN A 430 7.85 11.41 13.85
N LEU A 431 7.08 10.41 14.29
CA LEU A 431 5.88 10.64 15.08
C LEU A 431 6.19 11.24 16.46
N ILE A 432 7.25 10.81 17.14
CA ILE A 432 7.70 11.40 18.42
C ILE A 432 8.11 12.86 18.22
N ASP A 433 8.92 13.16 17.21
CA ASP A 433 9.39 14.51 16.90
C ASP A 433 8.20 15.44 16.59
N LEU A 434 7.22 14.96 15.80
CA LEU A 434 5.99 15.68 15.51
C LEU A 434 5.11 15.86 16.76
N CYS A 435 5.01 14.86 17.63
CA CYS A 435 4.28 14.98 18.89
C CYS A 435 4.91 16.05 19.79
N ALA A 436 6.24 16.07 19.89
CA ALA A 436 6.99 17.07 20.66
C ALA A 436 6.79 18.49 20.12
N GLN A 437 6.85 18.67 18.79
CA GLN A 437 6.59 19.95 18.12
C GLN A 437 5.16 20.47 18.35
N ASN A 438 4.20 19.57 18.54
CA ASN A 438 2.78 19.90 18.69
C ASN A 438 2.25 19.77 20.14
N ASN A 439 3.13 19.83 21.15
CA ASN A 439 2.76 19.81 22.57
C ASN A 439 1.95 18.57 23.02
N ILE A 440 2.22 17.41 22.41
CA ILE A 440 1.72 16.11 22.83
C ILE A 440 2.83 15.45 23.68
N PRO A 441 2.67 15.40 25.03
CA PRO A 441 3.68 14.83 25.89
C PRO A 441 3.79 13.33 25.66
N VAL A 442 5.02 12.81 25.64
CA VAL A 442 5.28 11.37 25.59
C VAL A 442 5.15 10.81 27.00
N THR A 443 4.03 10.17 27.26
CA THR A 443 3.64 9.57 28.55
C THR A 443 3.31 8.10 28.34
N SER A 444 3.52 7.30 29.38
CA SER A 444 3.22 5.88 29.39
C SER A 444 2.17 5.54 30.43
N THR A 445 1.33 4.56 30.12
CA THR A 445 0.33 4.01 31.04
C THR A 445 0.52 2.51 31.24
N SER A 446 0.18 2.02 32.43
CA SER A 446 0.07 0.59 32.70
C SER A 446 -1.33 0.04 32.42
N LYS A 447 -2.32 0.91 32.17
CA LYS A 447 -3.71 0.52 31.97
C LYS A 447 -4.00 0.28 30.49
N ASN A 448 -4.22 -0.98 30.13
CA ASN A 448 -4.58 -1.36 28.76
C ASN A 448 -5.90 -0.72 28.30
N GLU A 449 -6.86 -0.53 29.20
CA GLU A 449 -8.12 0.18 28.93
C GLU A 449 -7.90 1.57 28.33
N ASN A 450 -6.95 2.35 28.87
CA ASN A 450 -6.65 3.69 28.36
C ASN A 450 -6.17 3.65 26.90
N ILE A 451 -5.36 2.64 26.55
CA ILE A 451 -4.87 2.44 25.19
C ILE A 451 -6.05 2.12 24.26
N LEU A 452 -6.91 1.19 24.66
CA LEU A 452 -8.06 0.78 23.84
C LEU A 452 -9.11 1.89 23.68
N LYS A 453 -9.40 2.65 24.75
CA LYS A 453 -10.24 3.87 24.68
C LYS A 453 -9.64 4.92 23.76
N CYS A 454 -8.32 5.11 23.81
CA CYS A 454 -7.63 6.03 22.91
C CYS A 454 -7.79 5.60 21.44
N PHE A 455 -7.60 4.32 21.12
CA PHE A 455 -7.83 3.82 19.76
C PHE A 455 -9.30 3.95 19.34
N LEU A 456 -10.24 3.71 20.26
CA LEU A 456 -11.67 3.86 19.98
C LEU A 456 -12.02 5.29 19.53
N SER A 457 -11.30 6.32 20.01
CA SER A 457 -11.53 7.71 19.60
C SER A 457 -11.33 7.97 18.10
N GLY A 458 -10.48 7.19 17.42
CA GLY A 458 -10.30 7.25 15.96
C GLY A 458 -11.07 6.17 15.20
N PHE A 459 -11.45 5.08 15.87
CA PHE A 459 -12.05 3.88 15.25
C PHE A 459 -13.47 3.57 15.74
N PHE A 460 -14.19 4.53 16.34
CA PHE A 460 -15.56 4.34 16.84
C PHE A 460 -16.57 3.94 15.75
N GLN A 461 -16.28 4.24 14.47
CA GLN A 461 -17.06 3.77 13.33
C GLN A 461 -16.77 2.31 12.98
N ASN A 462 -15.60 1.80 13.34
CA ASN A 462 -15.11 0.47 13.00
C ASN A 462 -15.31 -0.49 14.16
N VAL A 463 -16.57 -0.68 14.53
CA VAL A 463 -17.00 -1.53 15.64
C VAL A 463 -17.93 -2.61 15.12
N ALA A 464 -17.80 -3.82 15.67
CA ALA A 464 -18.67 -4.94 15.37
C ALA A 464 -19.19 -5.61 16.63
N LEU A 465 -20.46 -6.02 16.58
CA LEU A 465 -21.16 -6.70 17.66
C LEU A 465 -21.41 -8.15 17.29
N LYS A 466 -21.13 -9.04 18.24
CA LYS A 466 -21.42 -10.46 18.10
C LYS A 466 -22.94 -10.67 18.13
N GLN A 467 -23.43 -11.42 17.16
CA GLN A 467 -24.83 -11.81 17.02
C GLN A 467 -25.09 -13.14 17.74
N THR A 468 -26.36 -13.47 17.97
CA THR A 468 -26.78 -14.71 18.65
C THR A 468 -26.38 -15.97 17.88
N ASP A 469 -26.23 -15.88 16.56
CA ASP A 469 -25.76 -16.95 15.68
C ASP A 469 -24.23 -17.12 15.67
N GLY A 470 -23.50 -16.29 16.43
CA GLY A 470 -22.05 -16.28 16.52
C GLY A 470 -21.35 -15.50 15.40
N SER A 471 -22.08 -14.94 14.44
CA SER A 471 -21.54 -14.02 13.44
C SER A 471 -21.28 -12.65 14.05
N TYR A 472 -20.48 -11.79 13.40
CA TYR A 472 -20.31 -10.41 13.80
C TYR A 472 -21.03 -9.49 12.82
N LYS A 473 -21.60 -8.40 13.33
CA LYS A 473 -22.26 -7.39 12.53
C LYS A 473 -21.63 -6.02 12.79
N SER A 474 -21.21 -5.32 11.74
CA SER A 474 -20.66 -3.96 11.91
C SER A 474 -21.75 -2.99 12.34
N LEU A 475 -21.40 -2.07 13.23
CA LEU A 475 -22.34 -1.14 13.87
C LEU A 475 -22.85 -0.09 12.87
N VAL A 476 -21.95 0.50 12.09
CA VAL A 476 -22.29 1.58 11.15
C VAL A 476 -22.93 1.05 9.87
N ASN A 477 -22.39 -0.03 9.29
CA ASN A 477 -22.81 -0.50 7.96
C ASN A 477 -23.78 -1.69 8.02
N ASN A 478 -24.07 -2.20 9.22
CA ASN A 478 -25.00 -3.31 9.46
C ASN A 478 -24.64 -4.59 8.69
N GLN A 479 -23.36 -4.81 8.41
CA GLN A 479 -22.90 -5.91 7.56
C GLN A 479 -22.37 -7.07 8.37
N VAL A 480 -22.62 -8.29 7.89
CA VAL A 480 -21.99 -9.50 8.44
C VAL A 480 -20.50 -9.50 8.10
N VAL A 481 -19.69 -9.61 9.13
CA VAL A 481 -18.23 -9.58 9.09
C VAL A 481 -17.67 -10.71 9.97
N HIS A 482 -16.43 -11.10 9.73
CA HIS A 482 -15.77 -12.17 10.49
C HIS A 482 -14.41 -11.71 10.98
N ILE A 483 -13.95 -12.20 12.12
CA ILE A 483 -12.57 -11.96 12.56
C ILE A 483 -11.63 -12.67 11.58
N HIS A 484 -10.58 -11.99 11.13
CA HIS A 484 -9.58 -12.61 10.26
C HIS A 484 -8.80 -13.71 11.00
N PRO A 485 -8.46 -14.85 10.36
CA PRO A 485 -7.74 -15.95 11.02
C PRO A 485 -6.38 -15.60 11.62
N SER A 486 -5.77 -14.48 11.19
CA SER A 486 -4.50 -14.00 11.74
C SER A 486 -4.64 -13.30 13.09
N SER A 487 -5.85 -12.95 13.51
CA SER A 487 -6.08 -12.25 14.78
C SER A 487 -5.98 -13.20 15.96
N GLY A 488 -5.41 -12.73 17.06
CA GLY A 488 -5.40 -13.46 18.34
C GLY A 488 -6.81 -13.72 18.89
N LEU A 489 -7.81 -12.97 18.42
CA LEU A 489 -9.22 -13.10 18.82
C LEU A 489 -10.02 -14.10 17.96
N PHE A 490 -9.45 -14.68 16.89
CA PHE A 490 -10.20 -15.50 15.93
C PHE A 490 -11.03 -16.63 16.57
N LEU A 491 -10.46 -17.34 17.55
CA LEU A 491 -11.14 -18.47 18.22
C LEU A 491 -11.86 -18.07 19.51
N LYS A 492 -11.42 -17.01 20.18
CA LYS A 492 -12.00 -16.56 21.46
C LYS A 492 -13.27 -15.75 21.24
N GLY A 493 -13.20 -14.80 20.30
CA GLY A 493 -14.21 -13.77 20.11
C GLY A 493 -14.41 -12.89 21.34
N ALA A 494 -15.31 -11.92 21.20
CA ALA A 494 -15.84 -11.09 22.27
C ALA A 494 -17.19 -10.52 21.84
N ASP A 495 -18.00 -10.01 22.77
CA ASP A 495 -19.33 -9.51 22.41
C ASP A 495 -19.27 -8.20 21.61
N CYS A 496 -18.24 -7.39 21.84
CA CYS A 496 -18.00 -6.13 21.15
C CYS A 496 -16.51 -5.99 20.81
N ILE A 497 -16.22 -5.69 19.54
CA ILE A 497 -14.86 -5.66 18.99
C ILE A 497 -14.68 -4.40 18.13
N MET A 498 -13.55 -3.73 18.31
CA MET A 498 -13.01 -2.73 17.41
C MET A 498 -12.10 -3.38 16.37
N PHE A 499 -12.07 -2.86 15.14
CA PHE A 499 -11.14 -3.28 14.10
C PHE A 499 -10.55 -2.06 13.37
N ASN A 500 -9.33 -2.17 12.83
CA ASN A 500 -8.76 -1.08 12.03
C ASN A 500 -9.20 -1.17 10.57
N GLU A 501 -9.17 -2.38 10.01
CA GLU A 501 -9.37 -2.60 8.59
C GLU A 501 -10.46 -3.64 8.35
N LEU A 502 -11.27 -3.38 7.32
CA LEU A 502 -12.18 -4.35 6.75
C LEU A 502 -11.68 -4.74 5.37
N VAL A 503 -11.36 -6.03 5.18
CA VAL A 503 -10.86 -6.56 3.91
C VAL A 503 -11.84 -7.57 3.34
N HIS A 504 -12.00 -7.57 2.02
CA HIS A 504 -12.82 -8.56 1.33
C HIS A 504 -11.96 -9.50 0.49
N THR A 505 -12.08 -10.80 0.76
CA THR A 505 -11.54 -11.86 -0.09
C THR A 505 -12.70 -12.77 -0.53
N LYS A 506 -12.82 -13.98 0.05
CA LYS A 506 -14.02 -14.83 -0.10
C LYS A 506 -15.16 -14.40 0.83
N ARG A 507 -14.80 -13.82 1.99
CA ARG A 507 -15.70 -13.26 2.99
C ARG A 507 -15.17 -11.90 3.43
N LYS A 508 -15.98 -11.14 4.16
CA LYS A 508 -15.58 -9.86 4.77
C LYS A 508 -14.89 -10.17 6.09
N TYR A 509 -13.60 -9.81 6.19
CA TYR A 509 -12.78 -10.07 7.36
C TYR A 509 -12.34 -8.76 8.02
N MET A 510 -12.49 -8.70 9.33
CA MET A 510 -11.94 -7.65 10.20
C MET A 510 -10.50 -8.01 10.56
N ARG A 511 -9.58 -7.05 10.42
CA ARG A 511 -8.18 -7.18 10.81
C ARG A 511 -7.85 -6.24 11.96
N ASN A 512 -6.85 -6.63 12.74
CA ASN A 512 -6.33 -5.89 13.89
C ASN A 512 -7.44 -5.63 14.91
N CYS A 513 -7.99 -6.72 15.46
CA CYS A 513 -9.17 -6.69 16.30
C CYS A 513 -8.81 -6.54 17.79
N SER A 514 -9.55 -5.69 18.51
CA SER A 514 -9.45 -5.58 19.98
C SER A 514 -10.81 -5.53 20.67
N ILE A 515 -10.86 -6.06 21.89
CA ILE A 515 -12.07 -6.13 22.71
C ILE A 515 -12.44 -4.73 23.20
N LEU A 516 -13.74 -4.44 23.21
CA LEU A 516 -14.29 -3.20 23.77
C LEU A 516 -15.34 -3.50 24.83
N GLN A 517 -15.47 -2.61 25.81
CA GLN A 517 -16.67 -2.54 26.64
C GLN A 517 -17.70 -1.63 25.97
N LYS A 518 -18.98 -2.04 25.97
CA LYS A 518 -20.06 -1.31 25.30
C LYS A 518 -20.22 0.12 25.84
N ASP A 519 -19.99 0.33 27.13
CA ASP A 519 -20.12 1.64 27.77
C ASP A 519 -19.17 2.70 27.18
N TRP A 520 -17.98 2.27 26.72
CA TRP A 520 -16.99 3.16 26.12
C TRP A 520 -17.47 3.75 24.78
N LEU A 521 -18.34 3.05 24.05
CA LEU A 521 -18.91 3.53 22.79
C LEU A 521 -19.77 4.77 23.01
N TYR A 522 -20.53 4.80 24.11
CA TYR A 522 -21.35 5.95 24.46
C TYR A 522 -20.51 7.12 24.95
N GLU A 523 -19.46 6.83 25.73
CA GLU A 523 -18.53 7.84 26.27
C GLU A 523 -17.79 8.56 25.13
N ILE A 524 -17.31 7.81 24.13
CA ILE A 524 -16.35 8.31 23.13
C ILE A 524 -17.01 8.62 21.78
N GLY A 525 -18.02 7.85 21.39
CA GLY A 525 -18.69 7.95 20.09
C GLY A 525 -20.14 8.45 20.16
N GLY A 526 -20.60 8.91 21.32
CA GLY A 526 -22.01 9.27 21.56
C GLY A 526 -22.53 10.45 20.73
N HIS A 527 -21.66 11.29 20.19
CA HIS A 527 -22.04 12.36 19.25
C HIS A 527 -22.42 11.83 17.87
N TYR A 528 -21.93 10.65 17.50
CA TYR A 528 -22.16 10.02 16.19
C TYR A 528 -23.12 8.83 16.27
N LEU A 529 -23.02 8.01 17.33
CA LEU A 529 -23.82 6.82 17.51
C LEU A 529 -25.10 7.14 18.26
N SER A 530 -26.25 6.92 17.62
CA SER A 530 -27.55 7.07 18.30
C SER A 530 -27.73 5.99 19.36
N ARG A 531 -28.41 6.30 20.47
CA ARG A 531 -28.72 5.32 21.53
C ARG A 531 -29.53 4.12 21.05
N ASN A 532 -30.20 4.22 19.90
CA ASN A 532 -30.99 3.12 19.31
C ASN A 532 -30.16 2.25 18.34
N SER A 533 -28.91 2.59 18.09
CA SER A 533 -28.04 1.91 17.12
C SER A 533 -27.16 0.80 17.73
N ILE A 534 -27.16 0.63 19.06
CA ILE A 534 -26.22 -0.21 19.82
C ILE A 534 -26.92 -1.38 20.51
#